data_AF-A0A5C5V0U7-F1
#
_entry.id   AF-A0A5C5V0U7-F1
#
_cell.length_a   1.000
_cell.length_b   1.000
_cell.length_c   1.000
_cell.angle_alpha   90.00
_cell.angle_beta   90.00
_cell.angle_gamma   90.00
#
_symmetry.space_group_name_H-M   'P 1'
#
loop_
_entity.id
_entity.type
_entity.pdbx_description
1 polymer ?
#
loop_
_entity_poly.entity_id
_entity_poly.type
_entity_poly.pdbx_seq_one_letter_code
_entity_poly.pdbx_strand_id
1 'polypeptide(L)'
;MRHACRHAYRHQPYRYESEAKFLGLPLVSVAYGGEGNSQMGIAHGIFAMGDVAIGVISIGGVAIGIVSVGGVSVGALAIGGMAFGILAAGGISIGLFAAGGCALGAVAIGGCAIGWHAIGGATTRIPELLSTAISWRFW
;
A
#
# COMPACT_ATOMS: atom_id res chain seq x y z
N MET A 1 -47.65 -8.58 21.32
CA MET A 1 -46.73 -9.74 21.32
C MET A 1 -46.29 -10.08 19.89
N ARG A 2 -45.26 -9.42 19.35
CA ARG A 2 -44.38 -9.95 18.26
C ARG A 2 -43.05 -9.18 18.31
N HIS A 3 -42.20 -9.52 19.27
CA HIS A 3 -40.79 -9.13 19.20
C HIS A 3 -40.16 -9.97 18.10
N ALA A 4 -39.92 -9.35 16.94
CA ALA A 4 -39.12 -9.94 15.89
C ALA A 4 -37.69 -10.04 16.41
N CYS A 5 -37.33 -11.23 16.90
CA CYS A 5 -35.96 -11.62 17.18
C CYS A 5 -35.21 -11.70 15.83
N ARG A 6 -34.78 -10.54 15.31
CA ARG A 6 -33.78 -10.50 14.25
C ARG A 6 -32.45 -10.83 14.91
N HIS A 7 -32.02 -12.07 14.75
CA HIS A 7 -30.62 -12.45 14.88
C HIS A 7 -29.80 -11.59 13.91
N ALA A 8 -29.38 -10.42 14.37
CA ALA A 8 -28.30 -9.68 13.74
C ALA A 8 -27.03 -10.50 14.01
N TYR A 9 -26.58 -11.21 12.98
CA TYR A 9 -25.25 -11.81 12.91
C TYR A 9 -24.23 -10.66 12.96
N ARG A 10 -24.03 -10.10 14.15
CA ARG A 10 -23.15 -8.97 14.40
C ARG A 10 -21.75 -9.56 14.40
N HIS A 11 -21.05 -9.45 13.27
CA HIS A 11 -19.61 -9.65 13.18
C HIS A 11 -18.99 -8.91 14.38
N GLN A 12 -18.57 -9.65 15.39
CA GLN A 12 -17.78 -9.10 16.47
C GLN A 12 -16.46 -8.66 15.85
N PRO A 13 -15.98 -7.43 16.10
CA PRO A 13 -14.67 -7.00 15.63
C PRO A 13 -13.64 -7.98 16.22
N TYR A 14 -13.00 -8.78 15.36
CA TYR A 14 -12.01 -9.75 15.80
C TYR A 14 -10.73 -8.98 16.02
N ARG A 15 -10.53 -8.56 17.27
CA ARG A 15 -9.34 -7.86 17.73
C ARG A 15 -8.49 -8.81 18.55
N TYR A 16 -7.48 -9.38 17.92
CA TYR A 16 -6.49 -10.23 18.58
C TYR A 16 -5.19 -9.42 18.72
N GLU A 17 -4.84 -9.09 19.96
CA GLU A 17 -3.56 -8.48 20.31
C GLU A 17 -2.72 -9.54 21.03
N SER A 18 -1.56 -9.89 20.48
CA SER A 18 -0.64 -10.83 21.14
C SER A 18 0.03 -10.17 22.35
N GLU A 19 0.20 -10.92 23.43
CA GLU A 19 0.81 -10.45 24.70
C GLU A 19 2.30 -10.09 24.60
N ALA A 20 2.98 -10.52 23.54
CA ALA A 20 4.38 -10.18 23.33
C ALA A 20 4.48 -8.69 22.99
N LYS A 21 5.09 -7.89 23.87
CA LYS A 21 5.34 -6.46 23.67
C LYS A 21 6.82 -6.24 23.43
N PHE A 22 7.19 -5.73 22.26
CA PHE A 22 8.54 -5.22 22.02
C PHE A 22 8.43 -3.70 22.04
N LEU A 23 9.17 -3.04 22.95
CA LEU A 23 9.18 -1.57 23.07
C LEU A 23 7.83 -0.93 23.44
N GLY A 24 6.92 -1.67 24.08
CA GLY A 24 5.60 -1.16 24.49
C GLY A 24 4.51 -1.24 23.41
N LEU A 25 4.83 -1.77 22.23
CA LEU A 25 3.88 -2.06 21.15
C LEU A 25 3.61 -3.58 21.07
N PRO A 26 2.37 -4.03 20.84
CA PRO A 26 2.06 -5.45 20.65
C PRO A 26 2.78 -5.98 19.38
N LEU A 27 3.42 -7.15 19.49
CA LEU A 27 4.12 -7.82 18.39
C LEU A 27 3.16 -8.13 17.24
N VAL A 28 1.93 -8.52 17.56
CA VAL A 28 0.90 -8.86 16.59
C VAL A 28 -0.40 -8.17 16.99
N SER A 29 -0.92 -7.35 16.11
CA SER A 29 -2.27 -6.77 16.20
C SER A 29 -3.05 -7.20 14.96
N VAL A 30 -4.06 -8.02 15.15
CA VAL A 30 -5.01 -8.36 14.10
C VAL A 30 -6.31 -7.67 14.47
N ALA A 31 -6.77 -6.74 13.65
CA ALA A 31 -8.08 -6.09 13.79
C ALA A 31 -8.86 -6.28 12.49
N TYR A 32 -9.76 -7.26 12.48
CA TYR A 32 -10.70 -7.46 11.37
C TYR A 32 -12.08 -6.92 11.73
N GLY A 33 -12.53 -5.94 10.96
CA GLY A 33 -13.88 -5.37 11.04
C GLY A 33 -13.95 -4.02 11.77
N GLY A 34 -14.89 -3.19 11.32
CA GLY A 34 -15.23 -1.92 11.93
C GLY A 34 -15.97 -2.08 13.26
N GLU A 35 -15.53 -1.34 14.27
CA GLU A 35 -16.17 -1.32 15.59
C GLU A 35 -17.16 -0.14 15.68
N GLY A 36 -18.43 -0.42 15.95
CA GLY A 36 -19.47 0.60 16.14
C GLY A 36 -19.88 1.35 14.86
N ASN A 37 -19.70 2.68 14.85
CA ASN A 37 -20.09 3.59 13.75
C ASN A 37 -18.96 3.80 12.72
N SER A 38 -17.78 3.21 12.95
CA SER A 38 -16.65 3.26 12.05
C SER A 38 -16.55 1.95 11.28
N GLN A 39 -16.68 2.00 9.95
CA GLN A 39 -16.62 0.82 9.08
C GLN A 39 -15.21 0.23 8.90
N MET A 40 -14.20 0.81 9.56
CA MET A 40 -12.78 0.49 9.35
C MET A 40 -12.10 0.20 10.69
N GLY A 41 -11.55 -1.01 10.83
CA GLY A 41 -10.71 -1.40 11.96
C GLY A 41 -9.26 -0.97 11.75
N ILE A 42 -8.70 -0.23 12.71
CA ILE A 42 -7.30 0.21 12.69
C ILE A 42 -6.47 -0.74 13.57
N ALA A 43 -5.52 -1.46 12.97
CA ALA A 43 -4.57 -2.36 13.62
C ALA A 43 -3.19 -1.70 13.74
N HIS A 44 -2.62 -1.64 14.94
CA HIS A 44 -1.27 -1.12 15.22
C HIS A 44 -0.40 -2.18 15.90
N GLY A 45 0.70 -2.59 15.28
CA GLY A 45 1.61 -3.59 15.84
C GLY A 45 2.82 -3.86 14.95
N ILE A 46 3.74 -4.73 15.35
CA ILE A 46 4.86 -5.13 14.49
C ILE A 46 4.32 -5.92 13.28
N PHE A 47 3.37 -6.81 13.52
CA PHE A 47 2.52 -7.44 12.52
C PHE A 47 1.10 -6.88 12.64
N ALA A 48 0.64 -6.15 11.63
CA ALA A 48 -0.67 -5.54 11.58
C ALA A 48 -1.52 -6.17 10.45
N MET A 49 -2.75 -6.56 10.76
CA MET A 49 -3.67 -7.13 9.78
C MET A 49 -5.08 -6.57 9.97
N GLY A 50 -5.66 -5.91 8.96
CA GLY A 50 -6.96 -5.24 9.07
C GLY A 50 -7.32 -4.34 7.89
N ASP A 51 -8.41 -3.56 7.99
CA ASP A 51 -8.78 -2.59 6.95
C ASP A 51 -7.72 -1.49 6.83
N VAL A 52 -7.24 -1.02 7.98
CA VAL A 52 -6.10 -0.10 8.11
C VAL A 52 -5.06 -0.77 9.01
N ALA A 53 -3.92 -1.17 8.44
CA ALA A 53 -2.84 -1.86 9.14
C ALA A 53 -1.58 -0.99 9.16
N ILE A 54 -1.09 -0.65 10.35
CA ILE A 54 0.13 0.14 10.53
C ILE A 54 1.13 -0.67 11.37
N GLY A 55 2.29 -0.96 10.79
CA GLY A 55 3.24 -1.88 11.40
C GLY A 55 4.54 -2.08 10.62
N VAL A 56 5.35 -3.07 11.01
CA VAL A 56 6.53 -3.46 10.21
C VAL A 56 6.08 -4.31 9.03
N ILE A 57 5.18 -5.26 9.28
CA ILE A 57 4.52 -6.09 8.28
C ILE A 57 3.02 -5.82 8.37
N SER A 58 2.46 -5.24 7.31
CA SER A 58 1.08 -4.75 7.28
C SER A 58 0.31 -5.37 6.13
N ILE A 59 -0.82 -6.01 6.41
CA ILE A 59 -1.68 -6.65 5.40
C ILE A 59 -3.10 -6.12 5.53
N GLY A 60 -3.65 -5.50 4.48
CA GLY A 60 -4.94 -4.84 4.61
C GLY A 60 -5.49 -4.12 3.39
N GLY A 61 -6.60 -3.40 3.57
CA GLY A 61 -7.10 -2.47 2.54
C GLY A 61 -6.13 -1.30 2.36
N VAL A 62 -5.73 -0.70 3.48
CA VAL A 62 -4.70 0.33 3.61
C VAL A 62 -3.59 -0.21 4.52
N ALA A 63 -2.41 -0.44 3.98
CA ALA A 63 -1.28 -1.01 4.69
C ALA A 63 -0.10 -0.01 4.70
N ILE A 64 0.39 0.34 5.89
CA ILE A 64 1.54 1.23 6.08
C ILE A 64 2.60 0.48 6.87
N GLY A 65 3.81 0.33 6.33
CA GLY A 65 4.88 -0.38 7.04
C GLY A 65 6.20 -0.51 6.30
N ILE A 66 7.08 -1.41 6.74
CA ILE A 66 8.28 -1.75 5.97
C ILE A 66 7.87 -2.66 4.81
N VAL A 67 7.06 -3.67 5.10
CA VAL A 67 6.43 -4.58 4.14
C VAL A 67 4.93 -4.37 4.22
N SER A 68 4.33 -3.93 3.12
CA SER A 68 2.91 -3.57 3.06
C SER A 68 2.24 -4.24 1.86
N VAL A 69 1.17 -4.98 2.12
CA VAL A 69 0.40 -5.69 1.10
C VAL A 69 -1.06 -5.29 1.21
N GLY A 70 -1.62 -4.71 0.16
CA GLY A 70 -2.99 -4.23 0.24
C GLY A 70 -3.57 -3.56 -1.00
N GLY A 71 -4.74 -2.94 -0.87
CA GLY A 71 -5.30 -2.08 -1.92
C GLY A 71 -4.44 -0.82 -2.09
N VAL A 72 -4.16 -0.15 -0.98
CA VAL A 72 -3.24 0.98 -0.86
C VAL A 72 -2.12 0.56 0.07
N SER A 73 -0.88 0.60 -0.40
CA SER A 73 0.30 0.14 0.34
C SER A 73 1.38 1.22 0.36
N VAL A 74 1.94 1.50 1.53
CA VAL A 74 3.01 2.48 1.73
C VAL A 74 4.12 1.83 2.55
N GLY A 75 5.32 1.69 1.97
CA GLY A 75 6.43 1.09 2.68
C GLY A 75 7.73 0.95 1.92
N ALA A 76 8.72 0.27 2.49
CA ALA A 76 9.94 -0.05 1.73
C ALA A 76 9.63 -1.06 0.61
N LEU A 77 8.81 -2.05 0.93
CA LEU A 77 8.20 -3.03 0.04
C LEU A 77 6.69 -2.82 0.06
N ALA A 78 6.12 -2.37 -1.05
CA ALA A 78 4.70 -2.08 -1.20
C ALA A 78 4.14 -2.91 -2.37
N ILE A 79 3.13 -3.74 -2.10
CA ILE A 79 2.45 -4.57 -3.10
C ILE A 79 0.95 -4.27 -3.04
N GLY A 80 0.37 -3.77 -4.13
CA GLY A 80 -1.05 -3.43 -4.11
C GLY A 80 -1.65 -2.83 -5.38
N GLY A 81 -2.87 -2.33 -5.27
CA GLY A 81 -3.48 -1.53 -6.34
C GLY A 81 -2.73 -0.20 -6.52
N MET A 82 -2.53 0.52 -5.42
CA MET A 82 -1.63 1.66 -5.30
C MET A 82 -0.49 1.30 -4.35
N ALA A 83 0.74 1.38 -4.83
CA ALA A 83 1.94 1.05 -4.06
C ALA A 83 2.92 2.24 -4.06
N PHE A 84 3.33 2.66 -2.86
CA PHE A 84 4.31 3.72 -2.65
C PHE A 84 5.49 3.17 -1.85
N GLY A 85 6.70 3.22 -2.40
CA GLY A 85 7.84 2.65 -1.69
C GLY A 85 9.20 2.69 -2.35
N ILE A 86 10.18 1.98 -1.79
CA ILE A 86 11.46 1.78 -2.49
C ILE A 86 11.24 0.75 -3.61
N LEU A 87 10.57 -0.34 -3.27
CA LEU A 87 10.12 -1.39 -4.16
C LEU A 87 8.59 -1.38 -4.16
N ALA A 88 7.99 -0.90 -5.25
CA ALA A 88 6.55 -0.78 -5.40
C ALA A 88 6.07 -1.64 -6.56
N ALA A 89 5.13 -2.56 -6.31
CA ALA A 89 4.51 -3.40 -7.32
C ALA A 89 2.99 -3.23 -7.30
N GLY A 90 2.38 -2.86 -8.43
CA GLY A 90 0.94 -2.62 -8.43
C GLY A 90 0.31 -2.13 -9.71
N GLY A 91 -0.96 -1.70 -9.62
CA GLY A 91 -1.61 -0.99 -10.74
C GLY A 91 -0.96 0.37 -10.97
N ILE A 92 -0.87 1.16 -9.89
CA ILE A 92 -0.12 2.42 -9.80
C ILE A 92 1.01 2.20 -8.80
N SER A 93 2.24 2.42 -9.24
CA SER A 93 3.44 2.21 -8.42
C SER A 93 4.33 3.45 -8.47
N ILE A 94 4.72 3.95 -7.30
CA ILE A 94 5.67 5.06 -7.17
C ILE A 94 6.80 4.61 -6.27
N GLY A 95 8.03 4.63 -6.79
CA GLY A 95 9.18 4.21 -6.00
C GLY A 95 10.52 4.29 -6.67
N LEU A 96 11.56 3.78 -6.02
CA LEU A 96 12.87 3.67 -6.65
C LEU A 96 12.83 2.63 -7.78
N PHE A 97 12.22 1.48 -7.47
CA PHE A 97 11.87 0.40 -8.37
C PHE A 97 10.35 0.26 -8.36
N ALA A 98 9.72 0.69 -9.45
CA ALA A 98 8.28 0.65 -9.63
C ALA A 98 7.93 -0.33 -10.76
N ALA A 99 7.06 -1.30 -10.48
CA ALA A 99 6.56 -2.26 -11.46
C ALA A 99 5.03 -2.23 -11.48
N GLY A 100 4.41 -1.89 -12.62
CA GLY A 100 2.97 -1.78 -12.66
C GLY A 100 2.33 -1.34 -13.97
N GLY A 101 1.02 -1.08 -13.95
CA GLY A 101 0.33 -0.46 -15.09
C GLY A 101 0.87 0.95 -15.35
N CYS A 102 0.89 1.76 -14.30
CA CYS A 102 1.55 3.07 -14.24
C CYS A 102 2.69 3.00 -13.22
N ALA A 103 3.93 3.19 -13.66
CA ALA A 103 5.12 3.12 -12.84
C ALA A 103 5.91 4.44 -12.88
N LEU A 104 6.19 5.02 -11.72
CA LEU A 104 6.97 6.24 -11.55
C LEU A 104 8.19 5.93 -10.68
N GLY A 105 9.39 6.07 -11.22
CA GLY A 105 10.58 5.73 -10.44
C GLY A 105 11.92 5.90 -11.11
N ALA A 106 13.01 5.62 -10.39
CA ALA A 106 14.34 5.57 -11.00
C ALA A 106 14.40 4.43 -12.03
N VAL A 107 13.85 3.28 -11.67
CA VAL A 107 13.59 2.14 -12.55
C VAL A 107 12.09 1.89 -12.55
N ALA A 108 11.45 2.11 -13.70
CA ALA A 108 10.01 1.97 -13.88
C ALA A 108 9.73 0.91 -14.97
N ILE A 109 8.97 -0.12 -14.63
CA ILE A 109 8.58 -1.20 -15.55
C ILE A 109 7.07 -1.21 -15.65
N GLY A 110 6.49 -0.97 -16.82
CA GLY A 110 5.04 -0.89 -16.93
C GLY A 110 4.43 -0.49 -18.25
N GLY A 111 3.10 -0.38 -18.27
CA GLY A 111 2.38 0.16 -19.43
C GLY A 111 2.76 1.62 -19.70
N CYS A 112 2.64 2.45 -18.66
CA CYS A 112 3.12 3.83 -18.62
C CYS A 112 4.25 3.92 -17.60
N ALA A 113 5.49 4.12 -18.04
CA ALA A 113 6.66 4.15 -17.17
C ALA A 113 7.41 5.48 -17.31
N ILE A 114 7.57 6.20 -16.20
CA ILE A 114 8.24 7.50 -16.15
C ILE A 114 9.43 7.37 -15.20
N GLY A 115 10.63 7.53 -15.74
CA GLY A 115 11.83 7.28 -14.95
C GLY A 115 13.16 7.49 -15.67
N TRP A 116 14.24 7.24 -14.95
CA TRP A 116 15.57 7.24 -15.56
C TRP A 116 15.74 6.02 -16.47
N HIS A 117 15.37 4.85 -15.94
CA HIS A 117 15.26 3.59 -16.67
C HIS A 117 13.79 3.19 -16.74
N ALA A 118 13.12 3.58 -17.82
CA ALA A 118 11.74 3.19 -18.09
C ALA A 118 11.70 2.06 -19.14
N ILE A 119 11.04 0.95 -18.83
CA ILE A 119 10.85 -0.22 -19.69
C ILE A 119 9.35 -0.48 -19.80
N GLY A 120 8.77 -0.33 -20.99
CA GLY A 120 7.32 -0.29 -21.11
C GLY A 120 6.78 0.09 -22.47
N GLY A 121 5.45 0.17 -22.58
CA GLY A 121 4.76 0.58 -23.82
C GLY A 121 4.84 2.08 -24.07
N ALA A 122 4.57 2.89 -23.05
CA ALA A 122 4.70 4.34 -23.05
C ALA A 122 5.76 4.74 -22.02
N THR A 123 7.01 4.84 -22.45
CA THR A 123 8.15 5.19 -21.59
C THR A 123 8.60 6.62 -21.83
N THR A 124 8.65 7.44 -20.80
CA THR A 124 9.36 8.73 -20.85
C THR A 124 10.64 8.65 -20.04
N ARG A 125 11.77 8.60 -20.75
CA ARG A 125 13.09 8.64 -20.13
C ARG A 125 13.53 10.08 -19.93
N ILE A 126 13.89 10.40 -18.70
CA ILE A 126 14.44 11.72 -18.31
C ILE A 126 15.66 12.13 -19.15
N PRO A 127 16.66 11.26 -19.44
CA PRO A 127 17.80 11.66 -20.29
C PRO A 127 17.40 12.06 -21.72
N GLU A 128 16.34 11.47 -22.25
CA GLU A 128 15.83 11.73 -23.61
C GLU A 128 15.15 13.11 -23.68
N LEU A 129 14.46 13.49 -22.59
CA LEU A 129 13.81 14.79 -22.43
C LEU A 129 14.82 15.94 -22.29
N LEU A 130 15.95 15.68 -21.64
CA LEU A 130 17.06 16.65 -21.57
C LEU A 130 17.70 16.86 -22.94
N SER A 131 17.91 15.79 -23.72
CA SER A 131 18.48 15.89 -25.07
C SER A 131 17.60 16.66 -26.05
N THR A 132 16.28 16.47 -25.99
CA THR A 132 15.32 17.22 -26.81
C THR A 132 15.24 18.67 -26.37
N ALA A 133 15.13 18.95 -25.06
CA ALA A 133 15.08 20.33 -24.56
C ALA A 133 16.33 21.16 -24.94
N ILE A 134 17.51 20.53 -24.96
CA ILE A 134 18.74 21.19 -25.40
C ILE A 134 18.71 21.46 -26.91
N SER A 135 18.19 20.55 -27.73
CA SER A 135 18.09 20.79 -29.19
C SER A 135 17.18 21.98 -29.52
N TRP A 136 16.07 22.14 -28.80
CA TRP A 136 15.17 23.28 -28.96
C TRP A 136 15.76 24.61 -28.48
N ARG A 137 16.80 24.57 -27.62
CA ARG A 137 17.46 25.78 -27.11
C ARG A 137 18.56 26.30 -28.04
N PHE A 138 18.93 25.54 -29.08
CA PHE A 138 19.96 25.89 -30.06
C PHE A 138 19.40 26.27 -31.44
N TRP A 139 18.10 26.54 -31.53
CA TRP A 139 17.43 27.09 -32.71
C TRP A 139 16.73 28.41 -32.33
#